data_AF-A0A2E3S8P5-F1
#
_entry.id   AF-A0A2E3S8P5-F1
#
_cell.length_a   1.000
_cell.length_b   1.000
_cell.length_c   1.000
_cell.angle_alpha   90.00
_cell.angle_beta   90.00
_cell.angle_gamma   90.00
#
_symmetry.space_group_name_H-M   'P 1'
#
loop_
_entity.id
_entity.type
_entity.pdbx_description
1 polymer ?
#
loop_
_entity_poly.entity_id
_entity_poly.type
_entity_poly.pdbx_seq_one_letter_code
_entity_poly.pdbx_strand_id
1 'polypeptide(L)'
;MKKFLKPAFLLFYLLMPVSFFFVGLLFAKLIDAGKGQMLAAGAIVLGYGVLFAGLAFVTSFIIVRYTKHRYVVIANIVLSVLLVSFLLYFRIQYKNRNSPKPAEHEMKAPKPTAPAEKGNLLVWSAIPKKKHLQNPENDMGLGFFTPNFYDNPLLYFFGNVNPEKSVMEHAPTDSIVFKRRGQGGFDIAQAPPWLVPEHMKLDYDMLYFEIAALGREFAEVVVNTQTRRTALVNKYGGKIIFWPAFLLQVHSVEFPPDSNEKVRARPFEQASEVNLPYSFLKPVSIKNEWMQVELWNDDFRPIGKGWIRWQRNGKLLIDYSLLS
;
A
#
# COMPACT_ATOMS: atom_id res chain seq x y z
N MET A 1 -49.70 -10.84 -29.26
CA MET A 1 -48.44 -10.06 -29.42
C MET A 1 -48.61 -8.54 -29.30
N LYS A 2 -49.70 -7.91 -29.79
CA LYS A 2 -49.92 -6.44 -29.72
C LYS A 2 -49.83 -5.79 -28.33
N LYS A 3 -50.02 -6.55 -27.24
CA LYS A 3 -49.94 -6.03 -25.85
C LYS A 3 -48.49 -5.76 -25.42
N PHE A 4 -47.51 -6.54 -25.87
CA PHE A 4 -46.12 -6.45 -25.41
C PHE A 4 -45.34 -5.28 -26.02
N LEU A 5 -45.83 -4.73 -27.13
CA LEU A 5 -45.17 -3.67 -27.90
C LEU A 5 -45.80 -2.29 -27.65
N LYS A 6 -46.75 -2.15 -26.71
CA LYS A 6 -47.27 -0.81 -26.41
C LYS A 6 -46.19 -0.01 -25.67
N PRO A 7 -46.08 1.31 -25.93
CA PRO A 7 -45.04 2.16 -25.34
C PRO A 7 -44.94 2.05 -23.81
N ALA A 8 -46.09 1.97 -23.12
CA ALA A 8 -46.13 1.85 -21.66
C ALA A 8 -45.48 0.56 -21.12
N PHE A 9 -45.62 -0.57 -21.83
CA PHE A 9 -45.00 -1.83 -21.40
C PHE A 9 -43.51 -1.88 -21.77
N LEU A 10 -43.12 -1.31 -22.91
CA LEU A 10 -41.70 -1.14 -23.27
C LEU A 10 -40.96 -0.29 -22.25
N LEU A 11 -41.57 0.82 -21.82
CA LEU A 11 -41.02 1.67 -20.76
C LEU A 11 -40.93 0.90 -19.43
N PHE A 12 -41.91 0.06 -19.10
CA PHE A 12 -41.87 -0.77 -17.90
C PHE A 12 -40.72 -1.77 -17.92
N TYR A 13 -40.47 -2.45 -19.05
CA TYR A 13 -39.34 -3.39 -19.19
C TYR A 13 -37.97 -2.72 -19.03
N LEU A 14 -37.87 -1.43 -19.33
CA LEU A 14 -36.66 -0.65 -19.12
C LEU A 14 -36.55 -0.14 -17.68
N LEU A 15 -37.63 0.42 -17.14
CA LEU A 15 -37.64 1.02 -15.80
C LEU A 15 -37.45 -0.03 -14.70
N MET A 16 -38.04 -1.22 -14.84
CA MET A 16 -37.94 -2.27 -13.82
C MET A 16 -36.48 -2.65 -13.49
N PRO A 17 -35.66 -3.12 -14.45
CA PRO A 17 -34.28 -3.51 -14.16
C PRO A 17 -33.42 -2.34 -13.69
N VAL A 18 -33.61 -1.13 -14.24
CA VAL A 18 -32.81 0.04 -13.84
C VAL A 18 -33.14 0.46 -12.41
N SER A 19 -34.42 0.52 -12.02
CA SER A 19 -34.79 0.85 -10.64
C SER A 19 -34.30 -0.21 -9.65
N PHE A 20 -34.42 -1.50 -10.00
CA PHE A 20 -33.98 -2.59 -9.13
C PHE A 20 -32.45 -2.77 -9.08
N PHE A 21 -31.72 -2.31 -10.10
CA PHE A 21 -30.26 -2.19 -10.03
C PHE A 21 -29.84 -1.33 -8.83
N PHE A 22 -30.44 -0.14 -8.69
CA PHE A 22 -30.16 0.76 -7.56
C PHE A 22 -30.63 0.20 -6.21
N VAL A 23 -31.77 -0.52 -6.18
CA VAL A 23 -32.20 -1.27 -4.99
C VAL A 23 -31.14 -2.32 -4.61
N GLY A 24 -30.60 -3.05 -5.58
CA GLY A 24 -29.54 -4.03 -5.36
C GLY A 24 -28.26 -3.42 -4.80
N LEU A 25 -27.86 -2.23 -5.29
CA LEU A 25 -26.72 -1.49 -4.75
C LEU A 25 -26.94 -1.07 -3.27
N LEU A 26 -28.15 -0.61 -2.93
CA LEU A 26 -28.49 -0.25 -1.56
C LEU A 26 -28.58 -1.46 -0.64
N PHE A 27 -29.12 -2.57 -1.14
CA PHE A 27 -29.18 -3.83 -0.42
C PHE A 27 -27.78 -4.36 -0.10
N ALA A 28 -26.88 -4.37 -1.09
CA ALA A 28 -25.48 -4.75 -0.90
C ALA A 28 -24.76 -3.89 0.14
N LYS A 29 -25.10 -2.60 0.19
CA LYS A 29 -24.60 -1.67 1.21
C LYS A 29 -25.19 -1.94 2.59
N LEU A 30 -26.46 -2.33 2.68
CA LEU A 30 -27.14 -2.62 3.95
C LEU A 30 -26.61 -3.90 4.63
N ILE A 31 -26.27 -4.91 3.83
CA ILE A 31 -25.71 -6.17 4.31
C ILE A 31 -24.17 -6.15 4.40
N ASP A 32 -23.54 -5.00 4.19
CA ASP A 32 -22.07 -4.86 4.20
C ASP A 32 -21.36 -5.83 3.23
N ALA A 33 -21.97 -6.16 2.08
CA ALA A 33 -21.50 -7.22 1.17
C ALA A 33 -20.07 -7.03 0.64
N GLY A 34 -19.59 -5.79 0.56
CA GLY A 34 -18.23 -5.46 0.11
C GLY A 34 -17.22 -5.23 1.24
N LYS A 35 -17.63 -5.38 2.51
CA LYS A 35 -16.78 -5.06 3.67
C LYS A 35 -15.69 -6.11 3.82
N GLY A 36 -14.42 -5.67 3.90
CA GLY A 36 -13.25 -6.55 4.01
C GLY A 36 -12.72 -7.13 2.70
N GLN A 37 -13.35 -6.85 1.56
CA GLN A 37 -13.00 -7.41 0.25
C GLN A 37 -12.08 -6.50 -0.60
N MET A 38 -11.51 -5.43 -0.02
CA MET A 38 -10.59 -4.48 -0.65
C MET A 38 -10.99 -4.10 -2.10
N LEU A 39 -10.14 -4.38 -3.11
CA LEU A 39 -10.37 -4.05 -4.52
C LEU A 39 -11.60 -4.75 -5.12
N ALA A 40 -12.00 -5.92 -4.60
CA ALA A 40 -13.18 -6.65 -5.06
C ALA A 40 -14.49 -6.06 -4.51
N ALA A 41 -14.43 -5.21 -3.49
CA ALA A 41 -15.62 -4.63 -2.86
C ALA A 41 -16.53 -3.90 -3.85
N GLY A 42 -15.94 -3.16 -4.80
CA GLY A 42 -16.68 -2.47 -5.86
C GLY A 42 -17.38 -3.44 -6.81
N ALA A 43 -16.69 -4.51 -7.22
CA ALA A 43 -17.23 -5.54 -8.11
C ALA A 43 -18.35 -6.34 -7.43
N ILE A 44 -18.23 -6.63 -6.13
CA ILE A 44 -19.26 -7.35 -5.36
C ILE A 44 -20.52 -6.50 -5.25
N VAL A 45 -20.40 -5.23 -4.87
CA VAL A 45 -21.55 -4.32 -4.77
C VAL A 45 -22.22 -4.14 -6.14
N LEU A 46 -21.46 -3.98 -7.22
CA LEU A 46 -22.00 -3.94 -8.58
C LEU A 46 -22.68 -5.27 -8.97
N GLY A 47 -22.12 -6.40 -8.57
CA GLY A 47 -22.67 -7.73 -8.84
C GLY A 47 -24.08 -7.90 -8.25
N TYR A 48 -24.33 -7.42 -7.03
CA TYR A 48 -25.67 -7.40 -6.45
C TYR A 48 -26.64 -6.51 -7.25
N GLY A 49 -26.17 -5.36 -7.73
CA GLY A 49 -26.95 -4.52 -8.64
C GLY A 49 -27.38 -5.29 -9.90
N VAL A 50 -26.44 -5.98 -10.55
CA VAL A 50 -26.69 -6.77 -11.77
C VAL A 50 -27.63 -7.95 -11.50
N LEU A 51 -27.47 -8.66 -10.38
CA LEU A 51 -28.35 -9.77 -9.99
C LEU A 51 -29.79 -9.32 -9.81
N PHE A 52 -30.01 -8.23 -9.08
CA PHE A 52 -31.34 -7.68 -8.86
C PHE A 52 -31.96 -7.14 -10.17
N ALA A 53 -31.16 -6.50 -11.03
CA ALA A 53 -31.60 -6.05 -12.33
C ALA A 53 -32.03 -7.22 -13.24
N GLY A 54 -31.26 -8.30 -13.27
CA GLY A 54 -31.58 -9.51 -14.04
C GLY A 54 -32.89 -10.17 -13.58
N LEU A 55 -33.06 -10.32 -12.26
CA LEU A 55 -34.30 -10.87 -11.68
C LEU A 55 -35.51 -9.96 -11.99
N ALA A 56 -35.33 -8.64 -11.86
CA ALA A 56 -36.33 -7.64 -12.19
C ALA A 56 -36.72 -7.66 -13.68
N PHE A 57 -35.75 -7.88 -14.56
CA PHE A 57 -36.00 -7.99 -15.99
C PHE A 57 -36.88 -9.21 -16.30
N VAL A 58 -36.56 -10.39 -15.79
CA VAL A 58 -37.37 -11.60 -16.03
C VAL A 58 -38.78 -11.45 -15.45
N THR A 59 -38.88 -10.97 -14.21
CA THR A 59 -40.18 -10.77 -13.54
C THR A 59 -41.04 -9.72 -14.24
N SER A 60 -40.45 -8.73 -14.91
CA SER A 60 -41.19 -7.71 -15.65
C SER A 60 -42.07 -8.32 -16.77
N PHE A 61 -41.57 -9.34 -17.49
CA PHE A 61 -42.34 -10.03 -18.53
C PHE A 61 -43.51 -10.83 -17.95
N ILE A 62 -43.30 -11.45 -16.79
CA ILE A 62 -44.34 -12.20 -16.08
C ILE A 62 -45.43 -11.24 -15.62
N ILE A 63 -45.06 -10.12 -15.01
CA ILE A 63 -46.01 -9.10 -14.50
C ILE A 63 -46.86 -8.54 -15.64
N VAL A 64 -46.28 -8.21 -16.80
CA VAL A 64 -47.04 -7.66 -17.94
C VAL A 64 -48.04 -8.66 -18.52
N ARG A 65 -47.75 -9.97 -18.43
CA ARG A 65 -48.68 -11.03 -18.88
C ARG A 65 -49.99 -10.97 -18.11
N TYR A 66 -49.94 -10.79 -16.78
CA TYR A 66 -51.11 -10.85 -15.90
C TYR A 66 -51.72 -9.47 -15.58
N THR A 67 -51.04 -8.37 -15.89
CA THR A 67 -51.46 -7.03 -15.45
C THR A 67 -52.22 -6.25 -16.53
N LYS A 68 -53.24 -5.47 -16.14
CA LYS A 68 -53.97 -4.56 -17.05
C LYS A 68 -53.15 -3.29 -17.33
N HIS A 69 -53.36 -2.69 -18.50
CA HIS A 69 -52.60 -1.50 -18.95
C HIS A 69 -52.58 -0.35 -17.93
N ARG A 70 -53.72 -0.05 -17.29
CA ARG A 70 -53.85 1.04 -16.30
C ARG A 70 -52.86 0.92 -15.14
N TYR A 71 -52.64 -0.30 -14.63
CA TYR A 71 -51.73 -0.53 -13.50
C TYR A 71 -50.26 -0.42 -13.90
N VAL A 72 -49.91 -0.78 -15.14
CA VAL A 72 -48.53 -0.62 -15.62
C VAL A 72 -48.16 0.86 -15.80
N VAL A 73 -49.09 1.70 -16.24
CA VAL A 73 -48.87 3.15 -16.30
C VAL A 73 -48.59 3.72 -14.91
N ILE A 74 -49.36 3.31 -13.89
CA ILE A 74 -49.13 3.72 -12.50
C ILE A 74 -47.77 3.22 -12.01
N ALA A 75 -47.43 1.96 -12.29
CA ALA A 75 -46.14 1.38 -11.90
C ALA A 75 -44.96 2.13 -12.54
N ASN A 76 -45.07 2.56 -13.80
CA ASN A 76 -44.03 3.37 -14.45
C ASN A 76 -43.82 4.72 -13.76
N ILE A 77 -44.90 5.38 -13.33
CA ILE A 77 -44.81 6.66 -12.60
C ILE A 77 -44.09 6.43 -11.27
N VAL A 78 -44.48 5.41 -10.51
CA VAL A 78 -43.83 5.07 -9.23
C VAL A 78 -42.35 4.73 -9.43
N LEU A 79 -42.02 3.89 -10.42
CA LEU A 79 -40.64 3.52 -10.72
C LEU A 79 -39.81 4.73 -11.17
N SER A 80 -40.40 5.65 -11.93
CA SER A 80 -39.74 6.88 -12.37
C SER A 80 -39.44 7.80 -11.19
N VAL A 81 -40.40 8.01 -10.29
CA VAL A 81 -40.20 8.81 -9.06
C VAL A 81 -39.10 8.19 -8.21
N LEU A 82 -39.15 6.88 -7.99
CA LEU A 82 -38.16 6.14 -7.20
C LEU A 82 -36.75 6.21 -7.82
N LEU A 83 -36.65 6.14 -9.15
CA LEU A 83 -35.39 6.28 -9.87
C LEU A 83 -34.82 7.70 -9.74
N VAL A 84 -35.66 8.73 -9.85
CA VAL A 84 -35.24 10.12 -9.62
C VAL A 84 -34.77 10.31 -8.17
N SER A 85 -35.47 9.75 -7.19
CA SER A 85 -35.04 9.77 -5.78
C SER A 85 -33.68 9.11 -5.59
N PHE A 86 -33.42 7.96 -6.23
CA PHE A 86 -32.10 7.32 -6.18
C PHE A 86 -31.01 8.17 -6.82
N LEU A 87 -31.25 8.72 -8.01
CA LEU A 87 -30.27 9.59 -8.67
C LEU A 87 -29.96 10.83 -7.80
N LEU A 88 -30.96 11.41 -7.15
CA LEU A 88 -30.76 12.53 -6.24
C LEU A 88 -29.93 12.13 -5.01
N TYR A 89 -30.24 10.98 -4.40
CA TYR A 89 -29.49 10.41 -3.28
C TYR A 89 -28.01 10.19 -3.63
N PHE A 90 -27.74 9.49 -4.74
CA PHE A 90 -26.37 9.23 -5.19
C PHE A 90 -25.62 10.51 -5.57
N ARG A 91 -26.30 11.49 -6.19
CA ARG A 91 -25.71 12.80 -6.51
C ARG A 91 -25.32 13.58 -5.27
N ILE A 92 -26.18 13.62 -4.24
CA ILE A 92 -25.87 14.25 -2.95
C ILE A 92 -24.72 13.52 -2.27
N GLN A 93 -24.72 12.19 -2.27
CA GLN A 93 -23.65 11.40 -1.68
C GLN A 93 -22.30 11.66 -2.36
N TYR A 94 -22.28 11.74 -3.69
CA TYR A 94 -21.09 12.06 -4.47
C TYR A 94 -20.60 13.47 -4.17
N LYS A 95 -21.50 14.45 -4.12
CA LYS A 95 -21.17 15.84 -3.75
C LYS A 95 -20.63 15.92 -2.32
N ASN A 96 -21.22 15.23 -1.35
CA ASN A 96 -20.74 15.23 0.04
C ASN A 96 -19.40 14.51 0.23
N ARG A 97 -19.06 13.55 -0.65
CA ARG A 97 -17.73 12.90 -0.68
C ARG A 97 -16.65 13.80 -1.29
N ASN A 98 -17.02 14.64 -2.25
CA ASN A 98 -16.08 15.48 -3.01
C ASN A 98 -16.11 16.97 -2.64
N SER A 99 -17.00 17.39 -1.73
CA SER A 99 -16.97 18.73 -1.18
C SER A 99 -15.82 18.79 -0.17
N PRO A 100 -14.89 19.75 -0.27
CA PRO A 100 -13.93 20.00 0.79
C PRO A 100 -14.72 20.30 2.05
N LYS A 101 -14.64 19.42 3.05
CA LYS A 101 -15.24 19.69 4.36
C LYS A 101 -14.63 21.01 4.86
N PRO A 102 -15.43 22.03 5.21
CA PRO A 102 -14.91 23.15 5.96
C PRO A 102 -14.26 22.61 7.22
N ALA A 103 -13.07 23.12 7.53
CA ALA A 103 -12.27 22.73 8.67
C ALA A 103 -13.00 23.10 9.96
N GLU A 104 -13.86 22.19 10.44
CA GLU A 104 -14.55 22.37 11.71
C GLU A 104 -14.73 21.00 12.36
N HIS A 105 -13.64 20.52 12.96
CA HIS A 105 -13.65 19.73 14.18
C HIS A 105 -12.30 19.92 14.87
N GLU A 106 -12.24 20.89 15.78
CA GLU A 106 -11.43 20.72 16.99
C GLU A 106 -11.94 19.44 17.68
N MET A 107 -11.28 18.31 17.43
CA MET A 107 -11.43 17.14 18.29
C MET A 107 -10.74 17.46 19.61
N LYS A 108 -11.56 17.79 20.61
CA LYS A 108 -11.17 17.73 22.02
C LYS A 108 -10.51 16.37 22.27
N ALA A 109 -9.28 16.41 22.77
CA ALA A 109 -8.57 15.24 23.25
C ALA A 109 -9.45 14.44 24.23
N PRO A 110 -9.57 13.11 24.10
CA PRO A 110 -10.19 12.32 25.13
C PRO A 110 -9.31 12.38 26.38
N LYS A 111 -9.88 12.88 27.50
CA LYS A 111 -9.28 12.72 28.82
C LYS A 111 -9.22 11.23 29.17
N PRO A 112 -8.09 10.69 29.66
CA PRO A 112 -8.03 9.30 30.08
C PRO A 112 -8.93 9.12 31.31
N THR A 113 -9.91 8.22 31.22
CA THR A 113 -10.71 7.78 32.38
C THR A 113 -10.74 6.26 32.40
N ALA A 114 -9.72 5.66 33.01
CA ALA A 114 -9.80 4.44 33.83
C ALA A 114 -8.36 4.03 34.25
N PRO A 115 -8.14 3.60 35.50
CA PRO A 115 -6.87 2.99 35.90
C PRO A 115 -6.70 1.66 35.16
N ALA A 116 -5.47 1.36 34.74
CA ALA A 116 -5.10 0.12 34.09
C ALA A 116 -5.47 -1.08 34.97
N GLU A 117 -6.52 -1.81 34.59
CA GLU A 117 -6.72 -3.17 35.07
C GLU A 117 -5.58 -4.05 34.56
N LYS A 118 -4.95 -4.74 35.51
CA LYS A 118 -3.97 -5.81 35.26
C LYS A 118 -4.69 -6.98 34.58
N GLY A 119 -4.86 -6.89 33.26
CA GLY A 119 -5.35 -7.96 32.40
C GLY A 119 -4.18 -8.75 31.81
N ASN A 120 -4.19 -10.05 32.05
CA ASN A 120 -3.12 -11.01 31.80
C ASN A 120 -2.32 -10.82 30.49
N LEU A 121 -1.02 -10.66 30.70
CA LEU A 121 0.09 -10.76 29.77
C LEU A 121 0.09 -12.13 29.07
N LEU A 122 -0.44 -12.19 27.84
CA LEU A 122 0.05 -13.12 26.82
C LEU A 122 0.80 -12.28 25.78
N VAL A 123 2.05 -12.03 26.15
CA VAL A 123 3.05 -11.24 25.44
C VAL A 123 3.52 -12.01 24.23
N TRP A 124 3.67 -11.32 23.09
CA TRP A 124 4.63 -11.72 22.07
C TRP A 124 6.05 -11.57 22.64
N SER A 125 6.43 -12.52 23.48
CA SER A 125 7.80 -12.79 23.90
C SER A 125 8.23 -14.19 23.46
N ALA A 126 7.41 -14.85 22.61
CA ALA A 126 7.58 -16.24 22.20
C ALA A 126 8.23 -16.41 20.81
N ILE A 127 8.68 -15.35 20.14
CA ILE A 127 9.95 -15.50 19.43
C ILE A 127 10.97 -15.51 20.56
N PRO A 128 11.74 -16.60 20.78
CA PRO A 128 12.83 -16.51 21.72
C PRO A 128 13.69 -15.33 21.25
N LYS A 129 13.66 -14.23 22.01
CA LYS A 129 14.79 -13.32 22.12
C LYS A 129 15.93 -14.16 22.69
N LYS A 130 16.47 -15.08 21.87
CA LYS A 130 17.87 -15.43 21.99
C LYS A 130 18.55 -14.07 22.03
N LYS A 131 19.31 -13.86 23.10
CA LYS A 131 20.26 -12.77 23.24
C LYS A 131 21.25 -12.80 22.06
N HIS A 132 20.80 -12.42 20.86
CA HIS A 132 21.58 -11.71 19.88
C HIS A 132 21.46 -10.20 20.17
N LEU A 133 21.60 -9.85 21.45
CA LEU A 133 22.33 -8.65 21.84
C LEU A 133 23.80 -9.05 21.84
N GLN A 134 24.33 -9.32 20.64
CA GLN A 134 25.75 -9.32 20.38
C GLN A 134 25.96 -8.22 19.34
N ASN A 135 26.35 -7.05 19.84
CA ASN A 135 26.59 -5.79 19.13
C ASN A 135 25.40 -5.15 18.38
N PRO A 136 24.77 -4.09 18.92
CA PRO A 136 23.86 -3.22 18.16
C PRO A 136 24.59 -2.33 17.12
N GLU A 137 25.90 -2.51 16.94
CA GLU A 137 26.68 -1.87 15.88
C GLU A 137 26.71 -2.77 14.62
N ASN A 138 25.94 -2.37 13.62
CA ASN A 138 25.92 -2.91 12.25
C ASN A 138 25.31 -4.30 12.07
N ASP A 139 24.00 -4.44 12.28
CA ASP A 139 23.22 -5.42 11.50
C ASP A 139 22.52 -4.63 10.38
N MET A 140 22.83 -4.95 9.12
CA MET A 140 22.37 -4.18 7.95
C MET A 140 20.87 -4.30 7.68
N GLY A 141 20.15 -5.12 8.44
CA GLY A 141 18.73 -5.41 8.20
C GLY A 141 18.53 -6.18 6.89
N LEU A 142 17.27 -6.39 6.51
CA LEU A 142 16.91 -7.20 5.32
C LEU A 142 16.92 -6.39 4.02
N GLY A 143 16.93 -5.06 4.11
CA GLY A 143 16.77 -4.13 3.01
C GLY A 143 15.76 -3.05 3.39
N PHE A 144 14.91 -2.66 2.44
CA PHE A 144 14.02 -1.51 2.57
C PHE A 144 12.56 -1.83 2.32
N PHE A 145 11.69 -1.18 3.08
CA PHE A 145 10.27 -1.02 2.79
C PHE A 145 10.03 0.39 2.27
N THR A 146 9.31 0.51 1.16
CA THR A 146 8.83 1.79 0.64
C THR A 146 7.30 1.77 0.50
N PRO A 147 6.58 2.74 1.09
CA PRO A 147 5.13 2.80 0.98
C PRO A 147 4.69 3.11 -0.45
N ASN A 148 3.56 2.54 -0.89
CA ASN A 148 2.96 2.92 -2.17
C ASN A 148 2.06 4.14 -1.98
N PHE A 149 2.68 5.32 -1.88
CA PHE A 149 1.97 6.59 -1.68
C PHE A 149 1.29 7.16 -2.94
N TYR A 150 1.46 6.52 -4.10
CA TYR A 150 0.71 6.85 -5.32
C TYR A 150 -0.75 6.37 -5.21
N ASP A 151 -0.94 5.14 -4.74
CA ASP A 151 -2.26 4.51 -4.62
C ASP A 151 -2.87 4.70 -3.23
N ASN A 152 -2.03 4.75 -2.19
CA ASN A 152 -2.47 4.83 -0.80
C ASN A 152 -1.98 6.11 -0.13
N PRO A 153 -2.85 7.09 0.17
CA PRO A 153 -2.44 8.33 0.82
C PRO A 153 -2.10 8.15 2.31
N LEU A 154 -2.17 6.92 2.84
CA LEU A 154 -1.99 6.63 4.26
C LEU A 154 -1.05 5.44 4.45
N LEU A 155 -0.01 5.62 5.26
CA LEU A 155 0.77 4.53 5.83
C LEU A 155 0.47 4.44 7.33
N TYR A 156 -0.10 3.31 7.76
CA TYR A 156 -0.37 3.05 9.17
C TYR A 156 0.81 2.37 9.86
N PHE A 157 1.09 2.82 11.09
CA PHE A 157 2.01 2.17 12.02
C PHE A 157 1.25 1.43 13.09
N PHE A 158 1.71 0.24 13.43
CA PHE A 158 1.14 -0.63 14.44
C PHE A 158 2.18 -0.86 15.54
N GLY A 159 1.74 -0.81 16.79
CA GLY A 159 2.56 -1.12 17.95
C GLY A 159 2.51 -2.62 18.29
N ASN A 160 1.48 -3.03 19.02
CA ASN A 160 1.31 -4.40 19.48
C ASN A 160 0.34 -5.16 18.57
N VAL A 161 0.83 -6.14 17.82
CA VAL A 161 0.02 -6.97 16.93
C VAL A 161 0.09 -8.44 17.35
N ASN A 162 -0.98 -9.18 17.08
CA ASN A 162 -1.03 -10.64 17.20
C ASN A 162 -0.74 -11.25 15.81
N PRO A 163 0.24 -12.18 15.67
CA PRO A 163 0.65 -12.71 14.36
C PRO A 163 -0.39 -13.59 13.69
N GLU A 164 -1.26 -14.18 14.49
CA GLU A 164 -2.27 -15.14 14.05
C GLU A 164 -3.49 -14.42 13.48
N LYS A 165 -3.63 -13.13 13.79
CA LYS A 165 -4.73 -12.27 13.35
C LYS A 165 -4.34 -11.44 12.15
N SER A 166 -5.31 -11.18 11.28
CA SER A 166 -5.06 -10.36 10.09
C SER A 166 -4.77 -8.90 10.46
N VAL A 167 -4.04 -8.18 9.59
CA VAL A 167 -3.79 -6.72 9.72
C VAL A 167 -5.09 -5.94 9.97
N MET A 168 -6.20 -6.37 9.37
CA MET A 168 -7.51 -5.69 9.49
C MET A 168 -8.10 -5.78 10.91
N GLU A 169 -7.60 -6.67 11.75
CA GLU A 169 -8.06 -6.87 13.13
C GLU A 169 -7.26 -6.03 14.14
N HIS A 170 -6.26 -5.26 13.68
CA HIS A 170 -5.42 -4.42 14.53
C HIS A 170 -5.75 -2.95 14.34
N ALA A 171 -5.78 -2.21 15.45
CA ALA A 171 -5.92 -0.76 15.41
C ALA A 171 -4.55 -0.10 15.16
N PRO A 172 -4.45 0.84 14.21
CA PRO A 172 -3.20 1.58 14.00
C PRO A 172 -2.92 2.49 15.21
N THR A 173 -1.65 2.61 15.56
CA THR A 173 -1.17 3.47 16.64
C THR A 173 -0.85 4.87 16.13
N ASP A 174 -0.36 4.98 14.90
CA ASP A 174 0.01 6.25 14.28
C ASP A 174 -0.04 6.13 12.75
N SER A 175 0.18 7.22 12.01
CA SER A 175 0.18 7.18 10.54
C SER A 175 0.96 8.32 9.88
N ILE A 176 1.40 8.08 8.64
CA ILE A 176 1.80 9.13 7.70
C ILE A 176 0.65 9.38 6.74
N VAL A 177 0.32 10.65 6.52
CA VAL A 177 -0.63 11.12 5.51
C VAL A 177 0.14 11.77 4.37
N PHE A 178 0.05 11.18 3.18
CA PHE A 178 0.63 11.71 1.95
C PHE A 178 -0.38 12.59 1.21
N LYS A 179 0.11 13.66 0.60
CA LYS A 179 -0.68 14.57 -0.23
C LYS A 179 0.02 14.77 -1.56
N ARG A 180 -0.73 14.62 -2.65
CA ARG A 180 -0.22 14.87 -3.99
C ARG A 180 -0.01 16.37 -4.21
N ARG A 181 1.17 16.74 -4.70
CA ARG A 181 1.51 18.08 -5.17
C ARG A 181 0.93 18.26 -6.57
N GLY A 182 0.46 19.47 -6.90
CA GLY A 182 -0.27 19.74 -8.15
C GLY A 182 0.46 19.39 -9.46
N GLN A 183 1.78 19.18 -9.42
CA GLN A 183 2.63 18.83 -10.57
C GLN A 183 3.09 17.36 -10.60
N GLY A 184 2.57 16.49 -9.73
CA GLY A 184 2.80 15.04 -9.81
C GLY A 184 3.67 14.43 -8.71
N GLY A 185 4.40 15.24 -7.94
CA GLY A 185 5.14 14.77 -6.75
C GLY A 185 4.26 14.60 -5.50
N PHE A 186 4.85 14.14 -4.40
CA PHE A 186 4.16 13.92 -3.13
C PHE A 186 4.81 14.67 -1.97
N ASP A 187 3.98 15.09 -1.03
CA ASP A 187 4.37 15.70 0.24
C ASP A 187 3.77 14.92 1.41
N ILE A 188 4.40 15.02 2.57
CA ILE A 188 3.82 14.56 3.83
C ILE A 188 2.95 15.68 4.39
N ALA A 189 1.65 15.47 4.44
CA ALA A 189 0.70 16.40 5.07
C ALA A 189 0.72 16.27 6.60
N GLN A 190 0.92 15.05 7.10
CA GLN A 190 1.02 14.75 8.51
C GLN A 190 1.93 13.55 8.70
N ALA A 191 2.84 13.63 9.66
CA ALA A 191 3.65 12.50 10.11
C ALA A 191 3.87 12.59 11.62
N PRO A 192 4.21 11.46 12.26
CA PRO A 192 4.59 11.46 13.65
C PRO A 192 5.86 12.29 13.88
N PRO A 193 5.97 13.06 14.98
CA PRO A 193 7.13 13.93 15.24
C PRO A 193 8.43 13.14 15.49
N TRP A 194 8.32 11.85 15.74
CA TRP A 194 9.44 10.94 15.98
C TRP A 194 9.95 10.26 14.70
N LEU A 195 9.38 10.56 13.53
CA LEU A 195 9.73 9.91 12.27
C LEU A 195 11.05 10.44 11.70
N VAL A 196 12.06 9.58 11.62
CA VAL A 196 13.36 9.87 11.00
C VAL A 196 13.79 8.61 10.22
N PRO A 197 13.26 8.38 9.01
CA PRO A 197 13.52 7.17 8.23
C PRO A 197 14.95 7.16 7.68
N GLU A 198 15.36 6.03 7.10
CA GLU A 198 16.70 5.89 6.49
C GLU A 198 16.89 6.90 5.35
N HIS A 199 15.93 6.95 4.43
CA HIS A 199 15.95 7.89 3.31
C HIS A 199 14.61 8.59 3.18
N MET A 200 14.64 9.92 3.10
CA MET A 200 13.46 10.76 2.88
C MET A 200 13.81 11.88 1.90
N LYS A 201 13.60 11.61 0.61
CA LYS A 201 13.72 12.56 -0.51
C LYS A 201 12.46 12.48 -1.36
N LEU A 202 11.38 13.09 -0.86
CA LEU A 202 10.04 13.02 -1.48
C LEU A 202 9.98 13.75 -2.84
N ASP A 203 10.89 14.69 -3.07
CA ASP A 203 11.12 15.34 -4.37
C ASP A 203 11.61 14.36 -5.45
N TYR A 204 12.20 13.24 -5.04
CA TYR A 204 12.58 12.11 -5.90
C TYR A 204 11.67 10.89 -5.68
N ASP A 205 10.51 11.06 -5.03
CA ASP A 205 9.61 9.97 -4.64
C ASP A 205 10.32 8.85 -3.85
N MET A 206 11.32 9.21 -3.03
CA MET A 206 12.05 8.26 -2.19
C MET A 206 11.66 8.40 -0.73
N LEU A 207 11.05 7.34 -0.20
CA LEU A 207 10.85 7.14 1.23
C LEU A 207 11.16 5.67 1.55
N TYR A 208 12.27 5.43 2.24
CA TYR A 208 12.74 4.09 2.57
C TYR A 208 12.88 3.91 4.08
N PHE A 209 12.30 2.83 4.59
CA PHE A 209 12.49 2.36 5.95
C PHE A 209 13.30 1.07 5.95
N GLU A 210 14.36 0.99 6.75
CA GLU A 210 15.12 -0.25 6.93
C GLU A 210 14.20 -1.32 7.53
N ILE A 211 14.23 -2.54 6.99
CA ILE A 211 13.46 -3.67 7.50
C ILE A 211 14.29 -4.42 8.53
N ALA A 212 13.85 -4.34 9.80
CA ALA A 212 14.44 -5.09 10.90
C ALA A 212 13.99 -6.56 10.88
N ALA A 213 12.71 -6.82 10.58
CA ALA A 213 12.18 -8.18 10.51
C ALA A 213 10.98 -8.28 9.55
N LEU A 214 10.75 -9.47 8.99
CA LEU A 214 9.59 -9.79 8.16
C LEU A 214 8.70 -10.82 8.83
N GLY A 215 7.41 -10.50 8.94
CA GLY A 215 6.36 -11.40 9.39
C GLY A 215 5.41 -11.81 8.27
N ARG A 216 4.34 -12.51 8.65
CA ARG A 216 3.34 -13.02 7.68
C ARG A 216 2.59 -11.90 6.97
N GLU A 217 2.10 -10.89 7.68
CA GLU A 217 1.39 -9.75 7.08
C GLU A 217 2.01 -8.39 7.44
N PHE A 218 2.94 -8.39 8.39
CA PHE A 218 3.63 -7.20 8.87
C PHE A 218 5.10 -7.22 8.49
N ALA A 219 5.66 -6.04 8.23
CA ALA A 219 7.09 -5.80 8.25
C ALA A 219 7.41 -4.94 9.47
N GLU A 220 8.41 -5.32 10.26
CA GLU A 220 8.98 -4.46 11.29
C GLU A 220 10.03 -3.59 10.64
N VAL A 221 9.81 -2.27 10.70
CA VAL A 221 10.65 -1.28 10.04
C VAL A 221 11.22 -0.31 11.04
N VAL A 222 12.46 0.13 10.81
CA VAL A 222 13.11 1.18 11.59
C VAL A 222 12.52 2.52 11.15
N VAL A 223 11.80 3.17 12.05
CA VAL A 223 11.11 4.44 11.79
C VAL A 223 11.88 5.66 12.30
N ASN A 224 12.90 5.44 13.12
CA ASN A 224 13.81 6.47 13.57
C ASN A 224 15.23 5.89 13.65
N THR A 225 16.11 6.31 12.73
CA THR A 225 17.48 5.81 12.62
C THR A 225 18.36 6.22 13.79
N GLN A 226 18.14 7.41 14.36
CA GLN A 226 18.90 7.95 15.49
C GLN A 226 18.65 7.17 16.80
N THR A 227 17.40 6.76 17.03
CA THR A 227 16.98 6.05 18.26
C THR A 227 16.84 4.54 18.05
N ARG A 228 16.97 4.06 16.80
CA ARG A 228 16.66 2.69 16.36
C ARG A 228 15.25 2.24 16.73
N ARG A 229 14.31 3.18 16.85
CA ARG A 229 12.89 2.87 17.12
C ARG A 229 12.31 2.13 15.91
N THR A 230 11.60 1.03 16.19
CA THR A 230 10.87 0.27 15.18
C THR A 230 9.36 0.48 15.30
N ALA A 231 8.65 0.19 14.21
CA ALA A 231 7.20 0.06 14.17
C ALA A 231 6.82 -1.02 13.16
N LEU A 232 5.62 -1.59 13.32
CA LEU A 232 5.09 -2.54 12.36
C LEU A 232 4.28 -1.82 11.29
N VAL A 233 4.41 -2.24 10.05
CA VAL A 233 3.62 -1.75 8.91
C VAL A 233 2.99 -2.92 8.17
N ASN A 234 1.85 -2.69 7.53
CA ASN A 234 1.28 -3.67 6.61
C ASN A 234 2.26 -3.89 5.44
N LYS A 235 2.82 -5.10 5.30
CA LYS A 235 3.81 -5.39 4.26
C LYS A 235 3.25 -5.23 2.85
N TYR A 236 1.93 -5.36 2.69
CA TYR A 236 1.22 -5.23 1.42
C TYR A 236 0.85 -3.77 1.07
N GLY A 237 1.06 -2.83 2.00
CA GLY A 237 0.82 -1.39 1.76
C GLY A 237 1.94 -0.69 0.97
N GLY A 238 2.95 -1.45 0.52
CA GLY A 238 4.12 -0.93 -0.16
C GLY A 238 4.92 -2.02 -0.84
N LYS A 239 6.18 -1.70 -1.15
CA LYS A 239 7.14 -2.60 -1.78
C LYS A 239 8.27 -2.92 -0.81
N ILE A 240 8.59 -4.20 -0.71
CA ILE A 240 9.80 -4.69 -0.04
C ILE A 240 10.91 -4.83 -1.08
N ILE A 241 12.08 -4.27 -0.78
CA ILE A 241 13.27 -4.28 -1.64
C ILE A 241 14.43 -4.81 -0.81
N PHE A 242 14.84 -6.05 -1.05
CA PHE A 242 16.02 -6.62 -0.38
C PHE A 242 17.30 -5.94 -0.85
N TRP A 243 18.35 -5.98 -0.02
CA TRP A 243 19.65 -5.39 -0.32
C TRP A 243 20.18 -5.66 -1.73
N PRO A 244 20.17 -6.89 -2.27
CA PRO A 244 20.66 -7.11 -3.63
C PRO A 244 19.86 -6.35 -4.68
N ALA A 245 18.54 -6.34 -4.57
CA ALA A 245 17.68 -5.62 -5.51
C ALA A 245 17.83 -4.09 -5.36
N PHE A 246 18.05 -3.61 -4.14
CA PHE A 246 18.26 -2.19 -3.85
C PHE A 246 19.60 -1.71 -4.41
N LEU A 247 20.70 -2.42 -4.13
CA LEU A 247 22.04 -2.06 -4.57
C LEU A 247 22.18 -2.04 -6.10
N LEU A 248 21.38 -2.81 -6.83
CA LEU A 248 21.34 -2.74 -8.29
C LEU A 248 20.59 -1.51 -8.84
N GLN A 249 19.91 -0.74 -7.98
CA GLN A 249 19.17 0.47 -8.34
C GLN A 249 19.92 1.76 -7.94
N VAL A 250 20.97 1.67 -7.13
CA VAL A 250 21.77 2.82 -6.72
C VAL A 250 22.62 3.34 -7.89
N HIS A 251 23.00 4.61 -7.83
CA HIS A 251 23.83 5.24 -8.85
C HIS A 251 25.25 4.65 -8.86
N SER A 252 25.88 4.62 -7.69
CA SER A 252 27.24 4.14 -7.50
C SER A 252 27.43 3.51 -6.12
N VAL A 253 28.46 2.68 -6.02
CA VAL A 253 28.97 2.13 -4.76
C VAL A 253 30.44 2.46 -4.62
N GLU A 254 30.88 2.65 -3.38
CA GLU A 254 32.24 3.05 -3.05
C GLU A 254 32.75 2.24 -1.87
N PHE A 255 34.08 2.16 -1.76
CA PHE A 255 34.69 1.60 -0.56
C PHE A 255 34.75 2.68 0.51
N PRO A 256 34.42 2.35 1.77
CA PRO A 256 34.61 3.28 2.88
C PRO A 256 36.07 3.74 2.94
N PRO A 257 36.35 4.98 3.40
CA PRO A 257 37.71 5.55 3.39
C PRO A 257 38.79 4.68 4.07
N ASP A 258 38.39 3.92 5.10
CA ASP A 258 39.28 3.07 5.89
C ASP A 258 39.29 1.59 5.42
N SER A 259 38.70 1.30 4.27
CA SER A 259 38.57 -0.05 3.76
C SER A 259 39.82 -0.54 3.02
N ASN A 260 40.25 -1.77 3.33
CA ASN A 260 41.27 -2.49 2.56
C ASN A 260 40.64 -3.38 1.46
N GLU A 261 39.34 -3.27 1.23
CA GLU A 261 38.66 -4.03 0.18
C GLU A 261 39.09 -3.53 -1.20
N LYS A 262 39.14 -4.46 -2.16
CA LYS A 262 39.66 -4.20 -3.51
C LYS A 262 38.77 -4.83 -4.55
N VAL A 263 38.85 -4.29 -5.76
CA VAL A 263 38.21 -4.88 -6.93
C VAL A 263 38.98 -6.12 -7.37
N ARG A 264 38.28 -7.25 -7.49
CA ARG A 264 38.84 -8.55 -7.87
C ARG A 264 38.35 -9.00 -9.23
N ALA A 265 39.15 -9.81 -9.93
CA ALA A 265 38.78 -10.38 -11.22
C ALA A 265 37.65 -11.42 -11.12
N ARG A 266 37.46 -12.05 -9.95
CA ARG A 266 36.49 -13.12 -9.69
C ARG A 266 35.89 -13.02 -8.28
N PRO A 267 34.70 -13.60 -8.01
CA PRO A 267 33.99 -13.45 -6.74
C PRO A 267 34.51 -14.40 -5.64
N PHE A 268 35.79 -14.27 -5.27
CA PHE A 268 36.40 -14.95 -4.12
C PHE A 268 37.68 -14.21 -3.68
N GLU A 269 38.10 -14.42 -2.42
CA GLU A 269 39.16 -13.61 -1.79
C GLU A 269 40.55 -13.77 -2.39
N GLN A 270 40.90 -14.95 -2.91
CA GLN A 270 42.22 -15.22 -3.48
C GLN A 270 42.33 -14.79 -4.95
N ALA A 271 41.28 -14.18 -5.51
CA ALA A 271 41.29 -13.75 -6.91
C ALA A 271 42.22 -12.54 -7.10
N SER A 272 42.87 -12.50 -8.27
CA SER A 272 43.72 -11.39 -8.69
C SER A 272 42.96 -10.05 -8.64
N GLU A 273 43.68 -9.01 -8.25
CA GLU A 273 43.17 -7.64 -8.17
C GLU A 273 43.07 -7.01 -9.57
N VAL A 274 42.07 -6.14 -9.76
CA VAL A 274 41.92 -5.33 -10.96
C VAL A 274 42.58 -3.98 -10.71
N ASN A 275 43.77 -3.78 -11.29
CA ASN A 275 44.58 -2.57 -11.12
C ASN A 275 44.29 -1.51 -12.20
N LEU A 276 43.03 -1.21 -12.44
CA LEU A 276 42.61 -0.13 -13.34
C LEU A 276 42.26 1.10 -12.49
N PRO A 277 42.75 2.30 -12.81
CA PRO A 277 42.33 3.52 -12.12
C PRO A 277 40.87 3.82 -12.48
N TYR A 278 39.99 3.97 -11.48
CA TYR A 278 38.57 4.25 -11.64
C TYR A 278 38.12 5.34 -10.66
N SER A 279 37.01 5.99 -10.97
CA SER A 279 36.43 7.08 -10.18
C SER A 279 35.21 6.63 -9.39
N PHE A 280 34.35 5.80 -10.00
CA PHE A 280 33.19 5.23 -9.32
C PHE A 280 32.88 3.81 -9.83
N LEU A 281 32.21 3.03 -8.98
CA LEU A 281 31.81 1.66 -9.29
C LEU A 281 30.30 1.61 -9.49
N LYS A 282 29.87 1.03 -10.62
CA LYS A 282 28.47 0.85 -10.94
C LYS A 282 28.05 -0.61 -10.74
N PRO A 283 27.07 -0.92 -9.87
CA PRO A 283 26.58 -2.29 -9.68
C PRO A 283 25.96 -2.87 -10.96
N VAL A 284 26.30 -4.13 -11.27
CA VAL A 284 25.81 -4.84 -12.46
C VAL A 284 25.08 -6.13 -12.10
N SER A 285 25.64 -6.93 -11.20
CA SER A 285 25.02 -8.17 -10.74
C SER A 285 25.47 -8.51 -9.33
N ILE A 286 24.69 -9.34 -8.61
CA ILE A 286 25.03 -9.76 -7.25
C ILE A 286 24.93 -11.28 -7.17
N LYS A 287 25.95 -11.90 -6.58
CA LYS A 287 26.05 -13.32 -6.29
C LYS A 287 26.49 -13.50 -4.84
N ASN A 288 25.54 -13.85 -3.97
CA ASN A 288 25.75 -13.97 -2.53
C ASN A 288 26.38 -12.68 -1.96
N GLU A 289 27.58 -12.78 -1.39
CA GLU A 289 28.32 -11.67 -0.77
C GLU A 289 29.13 -10.84 -1.77
N TRP A 290 29.13 -11.22 -3.06
CA TRP A 290 29.90 -10.59 -4.10
C TRP A 290 29.01 -9.82 -5.06
N MET A 291 29.46 -8.63 -5.44
CA MET A 291 28.80 -7.75 -6.39
C MET A 291 29.74 -7.56 -7.57
N GLN A 292 29.25 -7.83 -8.77
CA GLN A 292 29.94 -7.44 -9.98
C GLN A 292 29.68 -5.96 -10.24
N VAL A 293 30.75 -5.23 -10.51
CA VAL A 293 30.71 -3.80 -10.80
C VAL A 293 31.38 -3.51 -12.14
N GLU A 294 30.87 -2.49 -12.82
CA GLU A 294 31.58 -1.79 -13.89
C GLU A 294 32.42 -0.68 -13.28
N LEU A 295 33.66 -0.55 -13.76
CA LEU A 295 34.58 0.51 -13.37
C LEU A 295 34.43 1.65 -14.38
N TRP A 296 34.21 2.85 -13.87
CA TRP A 296 34.02 4.05 -14.69
C TRP A 296 35.10 5.08 -14.38
N ASN A 297 35.54 5.83 -15.39
CA ASN A 297 36.48 6.94 -15.24
C ASN A 297 35.75 8.29 -15.07
N ASP A 298 36.53 9.36 -14.88
CA ASP A 298 36.02 10.73 -14.73
C ASP A 298 35.19 11.23 -15.92
N ASP A 299 35.41 10.67 -17.12
CA ASP A 299 34.65 10.99 -18.34
C ASP A 299 33.32 10.24 -18.45
N PHE A 300 32.89 9.54 -17.39
CA PHE A 300 31.72 8.67 -17.37
C PHE A 300 31.76 7.61 -18.49
N ARG A 301 32.89 6.93 -18.66
CA ARG A 301 33.03 5.81 -19.59
C ARG A 301 33.39 4.52 -18.87
N PRO A 302 32.77 3.38 -19.24
CA PRO A 302 33.15 2.08 -18.70
C PRO A 302 34.53 1.68 -19.20
N ILE A 303 35.46 1.44 -18.28
CA ILE A 303 36.85 1.07 -18.56
C ILE A 303 37.17 -0.38 -18.19
N GLY A 304 36.29 -1.05 -17.44
CA GLY A 304 36.49 -2.42 -17.03
C GLY A 304 35.35 -2.99 -16.21
N LYS A 305 35.50 -4.25 -15.79
CA LYS A 305 34.60 -4.93 -14.86
C LYS A 305 35.38 -5.65 -13.79
N GLY A 306 34.78 -5.80 -12.62
CA GLY A 306 35.35 -6.55 -11.52
C GLY A 306 34.30 -6.98 -10.51
N TRP A 307 34.76 -7.56 -9.42
CA TRP A 307 33.95 -8.06 -8.33
C TRP A 307 34.41 -7.43 -7.02
N ILE A 308 33.47 -6.93 -6.23
CA ILE A 308 33.71 -6.42 -4.89
C ILE A 308 32.90 -7.24 -3.89
N ARG A 309 33.38 -7.34 -2.66
CA ARG A 309 32.59 -7.94 -1.58
C ARG A 309 31.76 -6.84 -0.95
N TRP A 310 30.43 -6.96 -1.04
CA TRP A 310 29.52 -5.89 -0.57
C TRP A 310 28.99 -6.13 0.84
N GLN A 311 29.02 -7.38 1.30
CA GLN A 311 28.67 -7.74 2.67
C GLN A 311 29.56 -8.84 3.24
N ARG A 312 29.70 -8.87 4.56
CA ARG A 312 30.30 -9.98 5.31
C ARG A 312 29.70 -10.02 6.71
N ASN A 313 29.24 -11.19 7.14
CA ASN A 313 28.68 -11.41 8.48
C ASN A 313 27.56 -10.42 8.86
N GLY A 314 26.66 -10.09 7.92
CA GLY A 314 25.54 -9.16 8.15
C GLY A 314 25.93 -7.68 8.19
N LYS A 315 27.17 -7.35 7.80
CA LYS A 315 27.65 -5.96 7.69
C LYS A 315 27.86 -5.58 6.25
N LEU A 316 27.46 -4.36 5.89
CA LEU A 316 27.86 -3.73 4.64
C LEU A 316 29.35 -3.39 4.68
N LEU A 317 30.04 -3.63 3.56
CA LEU A 317 31.45 -3.29 3.35
C LEU A 317 31.63 -2.16 2.33
N ILE A 318 30.51 -1.55 1.91
CA ILE A 318 30.44 -0.54 0.88
C ILE A 318 29.58 0.62 1.36
N ASP A 319 29.88 1.81 0.85
CA ASP A 319 28.97 2.94 0.84
C ASP A 319 28.24 2.98 -0.51
N TYR A 320 27.06 3.62 -0.53
CA TYR A 320 26.25 3.72 -1.74
C TYR A 320 25.70 5.13 -1.91
N SER A 321 25.61 5.58 -3.17
CA SER A 321 24.93 6.82 -3.52
C SER A 321 23.66 6.54 -4.31
N LEU A 322 22.54 7.09 -3.85
CA LEU A 322 21.24 6.97 -4.52
C LEU A 322 21.12 7.91 -5.73
N LEU A 323 21.77 9.06 -5.66
CA LEU A 323 21.70 10.13 -6.67
C LEU A 323 23.11 10.48 -7.14
N SER A 324 23.21 11.03 -8.35
CA SER A 324 24.48 11.49 -8.91
C SER A 324 25.04 12.71 -8.18
#